data_AF-A0A1Y5H9N6-F1
#
_entry.id   AF-A0A1Y5H9N6-F1
#
_cell.length_a   1.000
_cell.length_b   1.000
_cell.length_c   1.000
_cell.angle_alpha   90.00
_cell.angle_beta   90.00
_cell.angle_gamma   90.00
#
_symmetry.space_group_name_H-M   'P 1'
#
loop_
_entity.id
_entity.type
_entity.pdbx_description
1 polymer ?
#
loop_
_entity_poly.entity_id
_entity_poly.type
_entity_poly.pdbx_seq_one_letter_code
_entity_poly.pdbx_strand_id
1 'polypeptide(L)'
;QAQDCIIAISASGSTPYPLSFAQAARDRGAAIICIANNADAPLFSLADVAIHLGTPPELIAGSTRLGAATAQKVALNMISTLTGIRLGHVFDGMMVNLVADNEKLRARAVGIVTHITGASNATAQDCLQQANGAVKPAVLLAAGATSLEQAKNKIEQANGDLRAALRHL
;
A
#
# COMPACT_ATOMS: atom_id res chain seq x y z
N GLN A 1 -1.35 19.14 2.36
CA GLN A 1 -0.33 19.97 1.68
C GLN A 1 -0.40 19.68 0.19
N ALA A 2 0.23 20.48 -0.68
CA ALA A 2 0.17 20.28 -2.14
C ALA A 2 0.79 18.93 -2.60
N GLN A 3 1.65 18.32 -1.78
CA GLN A 3 2.23 17.01 -2.06
C GLN A 3 1.37 15.84 -1.58
N ASP A 4 0.28 16.11 -0.85
CA ASP A 4 -0.64 15.08 -0.39
C ASP A 4 -1.70 14.78 -1.45
N CYS A 5 -2.19 13.54 -1.45
CA CYS A 5 -3.36 13.13 -2.21
C CYS A 5 -4.51 12.87 -1.23
N ILE A 6 -5.67 13.46 -1.46
CA ILE A 6 -6.87 13.25 -0.67
C ILE A 6 -7.81 12.30 -1.40
N ILE A 7 -8.33 11.30 -0.68
CA ILE A 7 -9.39 10.42 -1.14
C ILE A 7 -10.66 10.76 -0.37
N ALA A 8 -11.58 11.48 -1.01
CA ALA A 8 -12.89 11.81 -0.44
C ALA A 8 -13.91 10.74 -0.82
N ILE A 9 -14.61 10.20 0.17
CA ILE A 9 -15.49 9.03 -0.01
C ILE A 9 -16.86 9.35 0.58
N SER A 10 -17.91 9.14 -0.21
CA SER A 10 -19.30 9.21 0.25
C SER A 10 -20.16 8.37 -0.69
N ALA A 11 -20.95 7.43 -0.14
CA ALA A 11 -21.84 6.61 -0.97
C ALA A 11 -22.84 7.48 -1.75
N SER A 12 -23.47 8.45 -1.09
CA SER A 12 -24.39 9.39 -1.74
C SER A 12 -23.68 10.42 -2.61
N GLY A 13 -22.41 10.70 -2.33
CA GLY A 13 -21.66 11.77 -2.97
C GLY A 13 -22.05 13.19 -2.54
N SER A 14 -22.97 13.32 -1.58
CA SER A 14 -23.55 14.59 -1.14
C SER A 14 -23.31 14.91 0.33
N THR A 15 -22.61 14.04 1.06
CA THR A 15 -22.32 14.26 2.49
C THR A 15 -21.49 15.54 2.68
N PRO A 16 -21.91 16.49 3.53
CA PRO A 16 -21.23 17.78 3.67
C PRO A 16 -19.76 17.68 4.09
N TYR A 17 -19.41 16.72 4.96
CA TYR A 17 -18.04 16.61 5.47
C TYR A 17 -17.01 16.26 4.38
N PRO A 18 -17.16 15.17 3.60
CA PRO A 18 -16.27 14.89 2.47
C PRO A 18 -16.21 16.01 1.43
N LEU A 19 -17.33 16.70 1.14
CA LEU A 19 -17.37 17.83 0.22
C LEU A 19 -16.51 19.00 0.71
N SER A 20 -16.75 19.46 1.94
CA SER A 20 -16.01 20.57 2.53
C SER A 20 -14.52 20.24 2.69
N PHE A 21 -14.20 18.99 3.04
CA PHE A 21 -12.80 18.55 3.14
C PHE A 21 -12.10 18.50 1.78
N ALA A 22 -12.77 17.97 0.74
CA ALA A 22 -12.23 17.93 -0.61
C ALA A 22 -12.00 19.34 -1.17
N GLN A 23 -12.95 20.27 -0.96
CA GLN A 23 -12.79 21.66 -1.36
C GLN A 23 -11.60 22.32 -0.66
N ALA A 24 -11.51 22.18 0.67
CA ALA A 24 -10.42 22.74 1.45
C ALA A 24 -9.05 22.17 1.07
N ALA A 25 -8.99 20.90 0.66
CA ALA A 25 -7.77 20.27 0.18
C ALA A 25 -7.39 20.76 -1.23
N ARG A 26 -8.36 20.89 -2.12
CA ARG A 26 -8.19 21.46 -3.46
C ARG A 26 -7.65 22.88 -3.40
N ASP A 27 -8.20 23.72 -2.53
CA ASP A 27 -7.76 25.10 -2.33
C ASP A 27 -6.29 25.19 -1.85
N ARG A 28 -5.76 24.10 -1.28
CA ARG A 28 -4.36 23.95 -0.85
C ARG A 28 -3.48 23.25 -1.90
N GLY A 29 -4.01 22.99 -3.09
CA GLY A 29 -3.29 22.36 -4.21
C GLY A 29 -3.06 20.86 -4.06
N ALA A 30 -3.77 20.17 -3.17
CA ALA A 30 -3.69 18.71 -3.07
C ALA A 30 -4.42 18.04 -4.25
N ALA A 31 -3.92 16.89 -4.70
CA ALA A 31 -4.62 16.06 -5.68
C ALA A 31 -5.86 15.41 -5.02
N ILE A 32 -7.00 15.42 -5.71
CA ILE A 32 -8.28 14.97 -5.17
C ILE A 32 -8.82 13.77 -5.97
N ILE A 33 -8.99 12.65 -5.26
CA ILE A 33 -9.71 11.48 -5.75
C ILE A 33 -11.06 11.44 -5.03
N CYS A 34 -12.15 11.30 -5.79
CA CYS A 34 -13.50 11.19 -5.23
C CYS A 34 -14.11 9.83 -5.53
N ILE A 35 -14.66 9.17 -4.51
CA ILE A 35 -15.33 7.87 -4.63
C ILE A 35 -16.78 8.02 -4.17
N ALA A 36 -17.72 7.68 -5.06
CA ALA A 36 -19.15 7.65 -4.75
C ALA A 36 -19.88 6.54 -5.53
N ASN A 37 -21.10 6.21 -5.09
CA ASN A 37 -21.91 5.14 -5.67
C ASN A 37 -23.07 5.67 -6.53
N ASN A 38 -23.36 6.97 -6.44
CA ASN A 38 -24.31 7.66 -7.32
C ASN A 38 -23.56 8.30 -8.49
N ALA A 39 -24.07 8.16 -9.70
CA ALA A 39 -23.43 8.66 -10.93
C ALA A 39 -23.36 10.20 -10.97
N ASP A 40 -24.36 10.88 -10.41
CA ASP A 40 -24.54 12.33 -10.36
C ASP A 40 -24.04 12.96 -9.03
N ALA A 41 -23.18 12.24 -8.31
CA ALA A 41 -22.62 12.67 -7.04
C ALA A 41 -21.97 14.07 -7.13
N PRO A 42 -22.43 15.06 -6.33
CA PRO A 42 -21.82 16.40 -6.29
C PRO A 42 -20.32 16.38 -6.02
N LEU A 43 -19.85 15.39 -5.24
CA LEU A 43 -18.44 15.18 -4.91
C LEU A 43 -17.54 15.08 -6.16
N PHE A 44 -18.05 14.57 -7.29
CA PHE A 44 -17.26 14.43 -8.51
C PHE A 44 -16.86 15.77 -9.15
N SER A 45 -17.58 16.86 -8.88
CA SER A 45 -17.16 18.21 -9.33
C SER A 45 -15.85 18.69 -8.66
N LEU A 46 -15.50 18.08 -7.52
CA LEU A 46 -14.30 18.37 -6.74
C LEU A 46 -13.12 17.45 -7.08
N ALA A 47 -13.30 16.48 -7.98
CA ALA A 47 -12.31 15.46 -8.26
C ALA A 47 -11.36 15.86 -9.40
N ASP A 48 -10.08 15.51 -9.26
CA ASP A 48 -9.17 15.33 -10.39
C ASP A 48 -9.38 13.94 -11.00
N VAL A 49 -9.72 12.95 -10.15
CA VAL A 49 -10.11 11.59 -10.57
C VAL A 49 -11.41 11.20 -9.87
N ALA A 50 -12.49 11.04 -10.65
CA ALA A 50 -13.78 10.56 -10.18
C ALA A 50 -13.89 9.04 -10.36
N ILE A 51 -14.20 8.32 -9.28
CA ILE A 51 -14.42 6.87 -9.27
C ILE A 51 -15.88 6.62 -8.89
N HIS A 52 -16.70 6.33 -9.91
CA HIS A 52 -18.09 5.91 -9.72
C HIS A 52 -18.15 4.39 -9.54
N LEU A 53 -18.56 3.96 -8.35
CA LEU A 53 -18.75 2.56 -7.98
C LEU A 53 -20.24 2.22 -7.99
N GLY A 54 -20.86 2.20 -9.17
CA GLY A 54 -22.28 1.91 -9.30
C GLY A 54 -22.66 0.57 -8.67
N THR A 55 -23.60 0.59 -7.72
CA THR A 55 -24.17 -0.59 -7.08
C THR A 55 -25.69 -0.61 -7.25
N PRO A 56 -26.34 -1.78 -7.30
CA PRO A 56 -27.79 -1.87 -7.23
C PRO A 56 -28.35 -1.23 -5.95
N PRO A 57 -29.66 -0.97 -5.88
CA PRO A 57 -30.31 -0.57 -4.63
C PRO A 57 -30.01 -1.54 -3.48
N GLU A 58 -29.82 -0.99 -2.29
CA GLU A 58 -29.50 -1.77 -1.11
C GLU A 58 -30.69 -2.64 -0.68
N LEU A 59 -30.41 -3.85 -0.19
CA LEU A 59 -31.45 -4.75 0.34
C LEU A 59 -32.24 -4.11 1.48
N ILE A 60 -31.55 -3.38 2.35
CA ILE A 60 -32.16 -2.53 3.36
C ILE A 60 -32.04 -1.10 2.85
N ALA A 61 -33.18 -0.46 2.56
CA ALA A 61 -33.22 0.89 2.00
C ALA A 61 -32.34 1.86 2.81
N GLY A 62 -31.38 2.49 2.12
CA GLY A 62 -30.45 3.45 2.72
C GLY A 62 -29.27 2.85 3.52
N SER A 63 -29.20 1.53 3.70
CA SER A 63 -28.12 0.87 4.44
C SER A 63 -26.86 0.69 3.58
N THR A 64 -26.23 1.80 3.19
CA THR A 64 -25.04 1.83 2.31
C THR A 64 -23.78 1.18 2.90
N ARG A 65 -23.83 0.74 4.16
CA ARG A 65 -22.79 -0.12 4.76
C ARG A 65 -22.71 -1.52 4.14
N LEU A 66 -23.64 -1.85 3.24
CA LEU A 66 -23.73 -3.15 2.56
C LEU A 66 -23.02 -3.10 1.19
N GLY A 67 -23.77 -3.02 0.09
CA GLY A 67 -23.21 -3.08 -1.26
C GLY A 67 -22.24 -1.94 -1.54
N ALA A 68 -22.64 -0.71 -1.24
CA ALA A 68 -21.83 0.48 -1.50
C ALA A 68 -20.48 0.46 -0.75
N ALA A 69 -20.50 0.22 0.57
CA ALA A 69 -19.27 0.14 1.36
C ALA A 69 -18.38 -1.06 0.97
N THR A 70 -18.97 -2.18 0.54
CA THR A 70 -18.20 -3.33 0.03
C THR A 70 -17.44 -2.94 -1.24
N ALA A 71 -18.10 -2.28 -2.19
CA ALA A 71 -17.46 -1.77 -3.40
C ALA A 71 -16.33 -0.78 -3.06
N GLN A 72 -16.58 0.16 -2.15
CA GLN A 72 -15.57 1.13 -1.70
C GLN A 72 -14.36 0.45 -1.06
N LYS A 73 -14.57 -0.55 -0.20
CA LYS A 73 -13.51 -1.35 0.42
C LYS A 73 -12.65 -2.04 -0.64
N VAL A 74 -13.27 -2.64 -1.66
CA VAL A 74 -12.54 -3.29 -2.75
C VAL A 74 -11.68 -2.27 -3.51
N ALA A 75 -12.24 -1.11 -3.84
CA ALA A 75 -11.49 -0.04 -4.50
C ALA A 75 -10.30 0.46 -3.66
N LEU A 76 -10.50 0.70 -2.36
CA LEU A 76 -9.42 1.12 -1.45
C LEU A 76 -8.33 0.06 -1.30
N ASN A 77 -8.71 -1.22 -1.24
CA ASN A 77 -7.76 -2.32 -1.27
C ASN A 77 -6.94 -2.32 -2.57
N MET A 78 -7.56 -2.09 -3.73
CA MET A 78 -6.84 -2.00 -5.00
C MET A 78 -5.88 -0.82 -5.02
N ILE A 79 -6.32 0.37 -4.61
CA ILE A 79 -5.49 1.58 -4.58
C ILE A 79 -4.26 1.36 -3.69
N SER A 80 -4.46 0.94 -2.44
CA SER A 80 -3.35 0.70 -1.51
C SER A 80 -2.41 -0.41 -1.97
N THR A 81 -2.95 -1.51 -2.50
CA THR A 81 -2.12 -2.64 -3.00
C THR A 81 -1.28 -2.23 -4.21
N LEU A 82 -1.90 -1.58 -5.20
CA LEU A 82 -1.20 -1.11 -6.40
C LEU A 82 -0.15 -0.05 -6.06
N THR A 83 -0.46 0.83 -5.10
CA THR A 83 0.52 1.80 -4.57
C THR A 83 1.71 1.08 -3.95
N GLY A 84 1.49 0.10 -3.08
CA GLY A 84 2.56 -0.71 -2.49
C GLY A 84 3.41 -1.43 -3.55
N ILE A 85 2.78 -1.99 -4.58
CA ILE A 85 3.50 -2.62 -5.71
C ILE A 85 4.40 -1.60 -6.41
N ARG A 86 3.87 -0.41 -6.73
CA ARG A 86 4.63 0.66 -7.42
C ARG A 86 5.76 1.24 -6.56
N LEU A 87 5.63 1.22 -5.24
CA LEU A 87 6.66 1.61 -4.28
C LEU A 87 7.66 0.47 -3.96
N GLY A 88 7.64 -0.63 -4.71
CA GLY A 88 8.55 -1.77 -4.50
C GLY A 88 8.33 -2.50 -3.17
N HIS A 89 7.14 -2.39 -2.57
CA HIS A 89 6.83 -3.06 -1.29
C HIS A 89 6.46 -4.54 -1.45
N VAL A 90 6.32 -5.00 -2.69
CA VAL A 90 5.96 -6.37 -3.06
C VAL A 90 7.02 -6.95 -3.98
N PHE A 91 7.40 -8.20 -3.75
CA PHE A 91 8.31 -8.97 -4.60
C PHE A 91 7.65 -10.33 -4.88
N ASP A 92 7.36 -10.63 -6.15
CA ASP A 92 6.73 -11.89 -6.59
C ASP A 92 5.52 -12.34 -5.73
N GLY A 93 4.64 -11.39 -5.40
CA GLY A 93 3.45 -11.63 -4.58
C GLY A 93 3.68 -11.63 -3.06
N MET A 94 4.93 -11.50 -2.60
CA MET A 94 5.27 -11.41 -1.19
C MET A 94 5.40 -9.96 -0.73
N MET A 95 4.84 -9.65 0.45
CA MET A 95 5.03 -8.35 1.11
C MET A 95 6.45 -8.28 1.69
N VAL A 96 7.31 -7.45 1.11
CA VAL A 96 8.71 -7.30 1.55
C VAL A 96 8.95 -6.00 2.34
N ASN A 97 8.02 -5.04 2.29
CA ASN A 97 8.07 -3.85 3.15
C ASN A 97 7.42 -4.11 4.53
N LEU A 98 7.98 -5.05 5.29
CA LEU A 98 7.53 -5.36 6.65
C LEU A 98 8.71 -5.51 7.62
N VAL A 99 8.43 -5.20 8.87
CA VAL A 99 9.33 -5.44 10.01
C VAL A 99 8.68 -6.50 10.89
N ALA A 100 9.37 -7.62 11.10
CA ALA A 100 8.86 -8.75 11.85
C ALA A 100 8.99 -8.52 13.37
N ASP A 101 8.00 -7.88 13.98
CA ASP A 101 7.96 -7.53 15.40
C ASP A 101 7.31 -8.61 16.31
N ASN A 102 6.57 -9.55 15.74
CA ASN A 102 5.89 -10.64 16.45
C ASN A 102 6.21 -12.01 15.85
N GLU A 103 5.94 -13.06 16.61
CA GLU A 103 6.32 -14.43 16.25
C GLU A 103 5.73 -14.90 14.91
N LYS A 104 4.46 -14.58 14.64
CA LYS A 104 3.81 -14.87 13.35
C LYS A 104 4.53 -14.18 12.19
N LEU A 105 4.87 -12.90 12.35
CA LEU A 105 5.59 -12.15 11.32
C LEU A 105 7.03 -12.63 11.16
N ARG A 106 7.69 -13.08 12.24
CA ARG A 106 9.03 -13.69 12.17
C ARG A 106 9.02 -14.95 11.32
N ALA A 107 8.10 -15.88 11.58
CA ALA A 107 7.98 -17.10 10.77
C ALA A 107 7.71 -16.79 9.29
N ARG A 108 6.81 -15.83 9.01
CA ARG A 108 6.53 -15.36 7.65
C ARG A 108 7.76 -14.73 6.99
N ALA A 109 8.48 -13.88 7.71
CA ALA A 109 9.67 -13.20 7.21
C ALA A 109 10.78 -14.19 6.84
N VAL A 110 11.02 -15.20 7.69
CA VAL A 110 11.98 -16.28 7.40
C VAL A 110 11.60 -16.97 6.09
N GLY A 111 10.33 -17.36 5.92
CA GLY A 111 9.85 -17.98 4.69
C GLY A 111 10.00 -17.10 3.44
N ILE A 112 9.82 -15.78 3.57
CA ILE A 112 10.04 -14.84 2.46
C ILE A 112 11.53 -14.77 2.09
N VAL A 113 12.42 -14.63 3.08
CA VAL A 113 13.86 -14.53 2.82
C VAL A 113 14.39 -15.81 2.18
N THR A 114 14.02 -16.98 2.69
CA THR A 114 14.44 -18.26 2.11
C THR A 114 13.88 -18.47 0.71
N HIS A 115 12.62 -18.12 0.46
CA HIS A 115 12.03 -18.25 -0.87
C HIS A 115 12.72 -17.36 -1.91
N ILE A 116 13.08 -16.12 -1.55
CA ILE A 116 13.72 -15.18 -2.48
C ILE A 116 15.19 -15.55 -2.74
N THR A 117 15.92 -15.97 -1.71
CA THR A 117 17.39 -16.12 -1.78
C THR A 117 17.86 -17.56 -1.95
N GLY A 118 17.02 -18.55 -1.65
CA GLY A 118 17.42 -19.95 -1.56
C GLY A 118 18.27 -20.28 -0.32
N ALA A 119 18.47 -19.32 0.59
CA ALA A 119 19.23 -19.54 1.82
C ALA A 119 18.52 -20.51 2.78
N SER A 120 19.27 -21.08 3.71
CA SER A 120 18.72 -21.92 4.78
C SER A 120 17.86 -21.10 5.76
N ASN A 121 16.94 -21.76 6.46
CA ASN A 121 16.14 -21.11 7.51
C ASN A 121 17.02 -20.46 8.59
N ALA A 122 18.13 -21.09 8.97
CA ALA A 122 19.06 -20.55 9.96
C ALA A 122 19.71 -19.24 9.46
N THR A 123 20.23 -19.26 8.23
CA THR A 123 20.80 -18.06 7.58
C THR A 123 19.76 -16.94 7.48
N ALA A 124 18.53 -17.25 7.08
CA ALA A 124 17.46 -16.27 7.00
C ALA A 124 17.11 -15.66 8.37
N GLN A 125 17.09 -16.46 9.43
CA GLN A 125 16.88 -15.99 10.81
C GLN A 125 17.99 -15.05 11.25
N ASP A 126 19.26 -15.42 11.01
CA ASP A 126 20.42 -14.59 11.36
C ASP A 126 20.41 -13.26 10.61
N CYS A 127 20.12 -13.27 9.30
CA CYS A 127 20.00 -12.06 8.49
C CYS A 127 18.84 -11.17 8.94
N LEU A 128 17.70 -11.76 9.34
CA LEU A 128 16.57 -11.01 9.90
C LEU A 128 16.92 -10.39 11.26
N GLN A 129 17.66 -11.10 12.10
CA GLN A 129 18.12 -10.55 13.38
C GLN A 129 19.07 -9.38 13.16
N GLN A 130 20.04 -9.51 12.25
CA GLN A 130 20.95 -8.42 11.87
C GLN A 130 20.19 -7.21 11.30
N ALA A 131 19.12 -7.46 10.54
CA ALA A 131 18.27 -6.43 9.97
C ALA A 131 17.18 -5.90 10.91
N ASN A 132 17.20 -6.24 12.21
CA ASN A 132 16.17 -5.88 13.18
C ASN A 132 14.74 -6.22 12.70
N GLY A 133 14.59 -7.36 12.04
CA GLY A 133 13.32 -7.87 11.50
C GLY A 133 12.90 -7.28 10.15
N ALA A 134 13.64 -6.32 9.59
CA ALA A 134 13.33 -5.75 8.28
C ALA A 134 13.63 -6.74 7.15
N VAL A 135 12.62 -7.06 6.33
CA VAL A 135 12.74 -8.12 5.32
C VAL A 135 13.65 -7.74 4.15
N LYS A 136 13.51 -6.55 3.56
CA LYS A 136 14.36 -6.16 2.40
C LYS A 136 15.85 -6.19 2.71
N PRO A 137 16.35 -5.61 3.83
CA PRO A 137 17.77 -5.69 4.15
C PRO A 137 18.20 -7.13 4.45
N ALA A 138 17.36 -7.93 5.14
CA ALA A 138 17.65 -9.34 5.41
C ALA A 138 17.79 -10.16 4.12
N VAL A 139 16.96 -9.91 3.11
CA VAL A 139 17.09 -10.53 1.78
C VAL A 139 18.44 -10.19 1.15
N LEU A 140 18.87 -8.93 1.17
CA LEU A 140 20.16 -8.55 0.58
C LEU A 140 21.35 -9.12 1.35
N LEU A 141 21.28 -9.18 2.69
CA LEU A 141 22.29 -9.86 3.51
C LEU A 141 22.40 -11.34 3.13
N ALA A 142 21.27 -12.04 3.05
CA ALA A 142 21.24 -13.46 2.66
C ALA A 142 21.68 -13.68 1.20
N ALA A 143 21.53 -12.68 0.33
CA ALA A 143 22.00 -12.70 -1.06
C ALA A 143 23.49 -12.34 -1.23
N GLY A 144 24.20 -11.95 -0.15
CA GLY A 144 25.64 -11.70 -0.18
C GLY A 144 26.09 -10.27 0.12
N ALA A 145 25.20 -9.39 0.61
CA ALA A 145 25.62 -8.07 1.08
C ALA A 145 26.55 -8.23 2.30
N THR A 146 27.67 -7.51 2.29
CA THR A 146 28.73 -7.63 3.30
C THR A 146 28.38 -6.93 4.61
N SER A 147 27.40 -6.02 4.61
CA SER A 147 26.94 -5.30 5.79
C SER A 147 25.51 -4.82 5.65
N LEU A 148 24.86 -4.56 6.80
CA LEU A 148 23.52 -3.98 6.85
C LEU A 148 23.48 -2.60 6.16
N GLU A 149 24.54 -1.81 6.29
CA GLU A 149 24.63 -0.50 5.67
C GLU A 149 24.74 -0.61 4.14
N GLN A 150 25.50 -1.58 3.61
CA GLN A 150 25.50 -1.84 2.17
C GLN A 150 24.10 -2.24 1.68
N ALA A 151 23.40 -3.11 2.41
CA ALA A 151 22.04 -3.52 2.07
C ALA A 151 21.07 -2.33 2.03
N LYS A 152 21.08 -1.47 3.06
CA LYS A 152 20.24 -0.25 3.09
C LYS A 152 20.54 0.68 1.92
N ASN A 153 21.82 0.96 1.67
CA ASN A 153 22.25 1.83 0.58
C ASN A 153 21.79 1.30 -0.79
N LYS A 154 21.85 -0.01 -1.02
CA LYS A 154 21.37 -0.63 -2.26
C LYS A 154 19.85 -0.50 -2.43
N ILE A 155 19.09 -0.62 -1.34
CA ILE A 155 17.62 -0.42 -1.36
C ILE A 155 17.30 1.04 -1.69
N GLU A 156 18.01 1.99 -1.09
CA GLU A 156 17.79 3.43 -1.33
C GLU A 156 18.15 3.82 -2.76
N GLN A 157 19.30 3.37 -3.28
CA GLN A 157 19.70 3.58 -4.68
C GLN A 157 18.70 2.98 -5.68
N ALA A 158 18.01 1.92 -5.28
CA ALA A 158 16.96 1.27 -6.06
C ALA A 158 15.55 1.86 -5.82
N ASN A 159 15.43 2.99 -5.11
CA ASN A 159 14.15 3.61 -4.73
C ASN A 159 13.18 2.62 -4.06
N GLY A 160 13.71 1.70 -3.25
CA GLY A 160 12.93 0.67 -2.56
C GLY A 160 12.62 -0.57 -3.39
N ASP A 161 12.93 -0.64 -4.69
CA ASP A 161 12.71 -1.84 -5.50
C ASP A 161 13.76 -2.92 -5.16
N LEU A 162 13.31 -3.98 -4.49
CA LEU A 162 14.16 -5.10 -4.08
C LEU A 162 14.75 -5.86 -5.27
N ARG A 163 14.02 -5.97 -6.40
CA ARG A 163 14.52 -6.67 -7.59
C ARG A 163 15.65 -5.90 -8.24
N ALA A 164 15.53 -4.57 -8.33
CA ALA A 164 16.61 -3.72 -8.79
C ALA A 164 17.81 -3.78 -7.83
N ALA A 165 17.58 -3.71 -6.52
CA ALA A 165 18.65 -3.80 -5.52
C ALA A 165 19.45 -5.11 -5.60
N LEU A 166 18.78 -6.25 -5.81
CA LEU A 166 19.43 -7.56 -5.97
C LEU A 166 20.30 -7.67 -7.23
N ARG A 167 19.94 -7.00 -8.33
CA ARG A 167 20.75 -7.02 -9.57
C ARG A 167 22.06 -6.24 -9.45
N HIS A 168 22.14 -5.34 -8.48
CA HIS A 168 23.30 -4.48 -8.25
C HIS A 168 24.13 -4.94 -7.03
N LEU A 169 23.82 -6.12 -6.48
CA LEU A 169 24.62 -6.78 -5.46
C LEU A 169 25.76 -7.55 -6.11
#